data_AF-A0A6S6XHQ0-F1
#
_entry.id   AF-A0A6S6XHQ0-F1
#
_cell.length_a   1.000
_cell.length_b   1.000
_cell.length_c   1.000
_cell.angle_alpha   90.00
_cell.angle_beta   90.00
_cell.angle_gamma   90.00
#
_symmetry.space_group_name_H-M   'P 1'
#
loop_
_entity.id
_entity.type
_entity.pdbx_description
1 polymer ?
#
loop_
_entity_poly.entity_id
_entity_poly.type
_entity_poly.pdbx_seq_one_letter_code
_entity_poly.pdbx_strand_id
1 'polypeptide(L)' 'MTQVENYRKSAHSTYDIKYHLVWITKYRKAVLTGKIAQRTRELRSCIHKRRYDKMSI' A
#
# COMPACT_ATOMS: atom_id res chain seq x y z
N MET A 1 -14.83 -18.83 -7.00
CA MET A 1 -15.98 -18.58 -6.11
C MET A 1 -15.39 -18.51 -4.70
N THR A 2 -15.03 -17.36 -4.12
CA THR A 2 -15.85 -16.21 -3.73
C THR A 2 -15.04 -14.91 -3.83
N GLN A 3 -15.61 -13.84 -4.39
CA GLN A 3 -15.02 -12.48 -4.34
C GLN A 3 -15.67 -11.76 -3.14
N VAL A 4 -14.91 -11.57 -2.06
CA VAL A 4 -15.32 -10.65 -0.99
C VAL A 4 -14.98 -9.23 -1.48
N GLU A 5 -15.85 -8.63 -2.27
CA GLU A 5 -15.63 -7.27 -2.76
C GLU A 5 -15.98 -6.27 -1.66
N ASN A 6 -14.93 -5.80 -0.98
CA ASN A 6 -15.04 -4.84 0.12
C ASN A 6 -15.15 -3.42 -0.45
N TYR A 7 -16.33 -3.10 -1.01
CA TYR A 7 -16.62 -1.78 -1.57
C TYR A 7 -16.52 -0.70 -0.48
N ARG A 8 -15.65 0.30 -0.70
CA ARG A 8 -15.62 1.49 0.16
C ARG A 8 -16.76 2.43 -0.25
N LYS A 9 -17.62 2.75 0.72
CA LYS A 9 -18.74 3.68 0.54
C LYS A 9 -18.36 5.04 1.13
N SER A 10 -18.41 6.09 0.32
CA SER A 10 -18.46 7.49 0.75
C SER A 10 -19.91 7.99 0.68
N ALA A 11 -20.21 9.11 1.33
CA ALA A 11 -21.58 9.65 1.49
C ALA A 11 -22.40 9.71 0.17
N HIS A 12 -21.74 9.92 -0.98
CA HIS A 12 -22.38 9.94 -2.30
C HIS A 12 -21.70 9.10 -3.38
N SER A 13 -20.80 8.16 -3.02
CA SER A 13 -20.13 7.33 -4.04
C SER A 13 -19.65 6.00 -3.47
N THR A 14 -19.97 4.91 -4.17
CA THR A 14 -19.39 3.59 -3.91
C THR A 14 -18.30 3.36 -4.94
N TYR A 15 -17.07 3.10 -4.50
CA TYR A 15 -15.93 2.93 -5.40
C TYR A 15 -15.13 1.66 -5.06
N ASP A 16 -14.70 0.97 -6.10
CA ASP A 16 -13.67 -0.06 -6.04
C ASP A 16 -12.48 0.43 -6.87
N ILE A 17 -11.38 0.76 -6.20
CA ILE A 17 -10.19 1.30 -6.86
C ILE A 17 -9.03 0.33 -6.63
N LYS A 18 -8.78 -0.49 -7.65
CA LYS A 18 -7.71 -1.49 -7.69
C LYS A 18 -6.49 -0.87 -8.42
N TYR A 19 -5.36 -0.75 -7.73
CA TYR A 19 -4.12 -0.20 -8.30
C TYR A 19 -3.05 -1.29 -8.49
N HIS A 20 -2.44 -1.34 -9.67
CA HIS A 20 -1.24 -2.15 -9.95
C HIS A 20 -0.01 -1.23 -10.00
N LEU A 21 0.72 -1.15 -8.89
CA LEU A 21 1.95 -0.35 -8.80
C LEU A 21 3.18 -1.27 -8.78
N VAL A 22 4.07 -1.09 -9.76
CA VAL A 22 5.38 -1.76 -9.84
C VAL A 22 6.45 -0.68 -9.87
N TRP A 23 7.50 -0.83 -9.06
CA TRP A 23 8.64 0.08 -9.07
C TRP A 23 9.96 -0.70 -9.07
N ILE A 24 11.02 -0.09 -9.61
CA ILE A 24 12.35 -0.67 -9.77
C ILE A 24 13.37 0.23 -9.05
N THR A 25 14.46 -0.35 -8.57
CA THR A 25 15.55 0.38 -7.92
C THR A 25 16.41 1.14 -8.94
N LYS A 26 17.03 2.24 -8.48
CA LYS A 26 18.03 2.97 -9.27
C LYS A 26 19.12 2.00 -9.74
N TYR A 27 19.45 2.04 -11.04
CA TYR A 27 20.43 1.15 -11.69
C TYR A 27 20.09 -0.35 -11.73
N ARG A 28 18.82 -0.73 -11.49
CA ARG A 28 18.34 -2.12 -11.55
C ARG A 28 19.16 -3.11 -10.71
N LYS A 29 19.83 -2.64 -9.66
CA LYS A 29 20.58 -3.51 -8.76
C LYS A 29 19.59 -4.37 -7.97
N ALA A 30 19.88 -5.66 -7.84
CA ALA A 30 19.12 -6.61 -7.03
C ALA A 30 19.38 -6.40 -5.51
N VAL A 31 19.20 -5.16 -5.04
CA VAL A 31 19.40 -4.74 -3.65
C VAL A 31 18.19 -5.05 -2.75
N LEU A 32 17.07 -5.46 -3.34
CA LEU A 32 15.85 -5.82 -2.61
C LEU A 32 15.92 -7.26 -2.06
N THR A 33 17.01 -7.59 -1.36
CA THR A 33 17.23 -8.93 -0.81
C THR A 33 17.59 -8.84 0.68
N GLY A 34 17.12 -9.80 1.48
CA GLY A 34 17.42 -9.89 2.92
C GLY A 34 16.86 -8.73 3.75
N LYS A 35 17.71 -8.15 4.61
CA LYS A 35 17.33 -7.14 5.61
C LYS A 35 16.77 -5.85 5.00
N ILE A 36 17.26 -5.46 3.82
CA ILE A 36 16.80 -4.23 3.13
C ILE A 36 15.35 -4.39 2.69
N ALA A 37 15.00 -5.53 2.10
CA ALA A 37 13.62 -5.81 1.67
C ALA A 37 12.64 -5.79 2.84
N GLN A 38 13.05 -6.32 4.00
CA GLN A 38 12.25 -6.30 5.21
C GLN A 38 12.01 -4.85 5.69
N ARG A 39 13.07 -4.05 5.81
CA ARG A 39 12.98 -2.64 6.22
C ARG A 39 12.12 -1.81 5.28
N THR A 40 12.24 -2.00 3.95
CA THR A 40 11.38 -1.32 2.99
C THR A 40 9.90 -1.69 3.16
N ARG A 41 9.60 -2.96 3.49
CA ARG A 41 8.23 -3.41 3.79
C ARG A 41 7.68 -2.76 5.06
N GLU A 42 8.50 -2.68 6.10
CA GLU A 42 8.16 -2.03 7.37
C GLU A 42 7.89 -0.52 7.17
N LEU A 43 8.76 0.18 6.43
CA LEU A 43 8.59 1.60 6.13
C LEU A 43 7.31 1.87 5.34
N ARG A 44 7.01 1.06 4.32
CA ARG A 44 5.75 1.17 3.56
C ARG A 44 4.53 1.04 4.47
N SER A 45 4.55 0.06 5.37
CA SER A 45 3.49 -0.16 6.34
C SER A 45 3.34 1.01 7.32
N CYS A 46 4.47 1.55 7.80
CA CYS A 46 4.50 2.72 8.68
C CYS A 46 3.88 3.96 8.02
N ILE A 47 4.25 4.26 6.76
CA ILE A 47 3.70 5.39 6.02
C ILE A 47 2.19 5.25 5.81
N HIS A 48 1.73 4.06 5.44
CA HIS A 48 0.30 3.79 5.27
C HIS A 48 -0.47 4.08 6.56
N LYS A 49 0.01 3.57 7.70
CA LYS A 49 -0.66 3.74 9.00
C LYS A 49 -0.65 5.20 9.48
N ARG A 50 0.47 5.91 9.34
CA ARG A 50 0.63 7.30 9.76
C ARG A 50 -0.41 8.25 9.12
N ARG A 51 -0.87 7.95 7.91
CA ARG A 51 -1.88 8.75 7.23
C ARG A 51 -3.26 8.65 7.90
N TYR A 52 -3.59 7.51 8.50
CA TYR A 52 -4.88 7.33 9.16
C TYR A 52 -4.91 8.01 10.54
N ASP A 53 -3.80 7.99 11.29
CA ASP A 53 -3.74 8.64 12.61
C ASP A 53 -3.88 10.17 12.54
N LYS A 54 -3.33 10.80 11.50
CA LYS A 54 -3.44 12.26 11.30
C LYS A 54 -4.83 12.73 10.87
N MET A 55 -5.71 11.81 10.44
CA MET A 55 -7.03 12.12 9.91
C MET A 55 -8.16 11.94 10.95
N SER A 56 -7.80 11.61 12.20
CA SER A 56 -8.76 11.34 13.28
C SER A 56 -8.96 12.53 14.24
N ILE A 57 -8.67 13.76 13.80
CA ILE A 57 -8.94 15.02 14.52
C ILE A 57 -9.98 15.82 13.72
#